data_AF-A0AAU8ADY0-F1
#
_entry.id   AF-A0AAU8ADY0-F1
#
_cell.length_a   1.000
_cell.length_b   1.000
_cell.length_c   1.000
_cell.angle_alpha   90.00
_cell.angle_beta   90.00
_cell.angle_gamma   90.00
#
_symmetry.space_group_name_H-M   'P 1'
#
loop_
_entity.id
_entity.type
_entity.pdbx_description
1 polymer ?
#
loop_
_entity_poly.entity_id
_entity_poly.type
_entity_poly.pdbx_seq_one_letter_code
_entity_poly.pdbx_strand_id
1 'polypeptide(L)'
;MDAPTLREPAPKLSDRARDAIREQIISGDLPMGSVLRESELAATLGMSKIPVREALVQLECEGMITTSPNRSPKVFEMSSEDIRSLGELREMLEIEALRLAIARSALPLAARLREITAQMAAALSGRDAGDYKLLDNSFHHAIFAECGNVYLEKTHHMLSFRIQALRNKLSREPQLNERSLAEHQQLSELIAAGDVAGAEALMRSHIRDTTQNYLAQEGTAPAAPRPPARVMQAAMERFAEAAMTAAGCDAPTRAAVIRALSHASSLGVDTHGYRLLPHYLEGFQKGRLNPAPELRFVTESTGAALLDGNDAHGARATYAAVDKAIAMARSGGSGAVAIRASSHFGAAGAYARAIADEGLLGFCFCNSDSFVRLHGGAAKFHGTNPISMAGPAGQGQEPWLFDMATSAIPFNKVQLSRALGIELPADTASNGQGENVTDPALAEMLAPLGGEFGYKGAGLAGISEILSSALPGAPLSFELPGMVTGDMTTPRGLGAFVMAFDPAAFAGFEVFTGTLRRYRDAIRASRAAQGAEVMAAGDREWAEGKRRALQGMTLDQTAVEALARFAEDNGIPPLEVVGG
;
A
#
# COMPACT_ATOMS: atom_id res chain seq x y z
N MET A 1 25.62 -54.50 26.85
CA MET A 1 24.24 -53.96 26.92
C MET A 1 24.41 -52.46 27.03
N ASP A 2 24.47 -51.78 25.90
CA ASP A 2 24.68 -50.34 25.84
C ASP A 2 23.36 -49.62 26.03
N ALA A 3 23.33 -48.71 27.00
CA ALA A 3 22.20 -47.84 27.28
C ALA A 3 22.02 -46.83 26.12
N PRO A 4 20.80 -46.62 25.62
CA PRO A 4 20.58 -45.68 24.53
C PRO A 4 20.76 -44.25 25.03
N THR A 5 21.66 -43.51 24.39
CA THR A 5 21.82 -42.06 24.49
C THR A 5 20.52 -41.36 24.07
N LEU A 6 19.91 -40.64 25.01
CA LEU A 6 18.79 -39.74 24.74
C LEU A 6 19.28 -38.63 23.80
N ARG A 7 18.89 -38.68 22.52
CA ARG A 7 19.04 -37.55 21.60
C ARG A 7 18.16 -36.40 22.09
N GLU A 8 18.74 -35.21 22.26
CA GLU A 8 17.95 -33.99 22.47
C GLU A 8 16.93 -33.85 21.33
N PRO A 9 15.65 -33.54 21.65
CA PRO A 9 14.62 -33.43 20.63
C PRO A 9 14.93 -32.25 19.71
N ALA A 10 14.85 -32.47 18.40
CA ALA A 10 15.01 -31.40 17.41
C ALA A 10 13.99 -30.26 17.68
N PRO A 11 14.40 -28.99 17.56
CA PRO A 11 13.52 -27.84 17.84
C PRO A 11 12.29 -27.87 16.92
N LYS A 12 11.12 -27.49 17.45
CA LYS A 12 9.87 -27.55 16.70
C LYS A 12 9.93 -26.61 15.50
N LEU A 13 9.24 -26.96 14.41
CA LEU A 13 9.18 -26.13 13.21
C LEU A 13 8.56 -24.75 13.48
N SER A 14 7.64 -24.64 14.44
CA SER A 14 7.08 -23.37 14.88
C SER A 14 8.09 -22.49 15.64
N ASP A 15 8.98 -23.07 16.45
CA ASP A 15 10.05 -22.32 17.11
C ASP A 15 11.03 -21.74 16.07
N ARG A 16 11.40 -22.54 15.06
CA ARG A 16 12.25 -22.09 13.95
C ARG A 16 11.61 -20.98 13.11
N ALA A 17 10.31 -21.10 12.84
CA ALA A 17 9.58 -20.07 12.09
C ALA A 17 9.48 -18.76 12.90
N ARG A 18 9.21 -18.85 14.20
CA ARG A 18 9.17 -17.71 15.12
C ARG A 18 10.50 -16.98 15.13
N ASP A 19 11.60 -17.71 15.35
CA ASP A 19 12.92 -17.09 15.48
C ASP A 19 13.35 -16.39 14.18
N ALA A 20 13.04 -16.98 13.02
CA ALA A 20 13.33 -16.37 11.72
C ALA A 20 12.48 -15.13 11.40
N ILE A 21 11.18 -15.12 11.75
CA ILE A 21 10.32 -13.92 11.60
C ILE A 21 10.80 -12.84 12.57
N ARG A 22 11.16 -13.22 13.79
CA ARG A 22 11.67 -12.30 14.80
C ARG A 22 12.93 -11.60 14.31
N GLU A 23 13.86 -12.35 13.73
CA GLU A 23 15.11 -11.79 13.21
C GLU A 23 14.87 -10.80 12.07
N GLN A 24 13.90 -11.06 11.19
CA GLN A 24 13.51 -10.11 10.13
C GLN A 24 12.85 -8.83 10.68
N ILE A 25 12.10 -8.90 11.78
CA ILE A 25 11.57 -7.71 12.47
C ILE A 25 12.71 -6.89 13.08
N ILE A 26 13.67 -7.56 13.71
CA ILE A 26 14.84 -6.93 14.37
C ILE A 26 15.77 -6.28 13.33
N SER A 27 16.08 -6.98 12.23
CA SER A 27 16.93 -6.50 11.14
C SER A 27 16.30 -5.37 10.34
N GLY A 28 14.97 -5.19 10.45
CA GLY A 28 14.20 -4.18 9.74
C GLY A 28 13.74 -4.61 8.35
N ASP A 29 13.97 -5.87 7.95
CA ASP A 29 13.44 -6.46 6.72
C ASP A 29 11.91 -6.57 6.76
N LEU A 30 11.34 -6.69 7.96
CA LEU A 30 9.92 -6.49 8.27
C LEU A 30 9.76 -5.20 9.10
N PRO A 31 9.49 -4.05 8.47
CA PRO A 31 9.41 -2.77 9.17
C PRO A 31 8.30 -2.73 10.22
N MET A 32 8.46 -1.89 11.25
CA MET A 32 7.37 -1.56 12.19
C MET A 32 6.11 -1.13 11.43
N GLY A 33 4.94 -1.61 11.87
CA GLY A 33 3.66 -1.38 11.18
C GLY A 33 3.40 -2.22 9.94
N SER A 34 4.39 -2.98 9.45
CA SER A 34 4.21 -3.86 8.30
C SER A 34 3.29 -5.05 8.63
N VAL A 35 2.48 -5.44 7.65
CA VAL A 35 1.54 -6.55 7.80
C VAL A 35 2.25 -7.86 7.49
N LEU A 36 2.16 -8.80 8.42
CA LEU A 36 2.70 -10.15 8.31
C LEU A 36 1.65 -11.11 7.75
N ARG A 37 1.92 -11.67 6.57
CA ARG A 37 1.03 -12.63 5.91
C ARG A 37 1.57 -14.04 6.09
N GLU A 38 0.77 -14.92 6.72
CA GLU A 38 1.12 -16.32 6.99
C GLU A 38 1.61 -17.08 5.76
N SER A 39 1.01 -16.85 4.59
CA SER A 39 1.38 -17.51 3.34
C SER A 39 2.74 -17.07 2.81
N GLU A 40 3.07 -15.79 2.93
CA GLU A 40 4.35 -15.22 2.47
C GLU A 40 5.48 -15.67 3.39
N LEU A 41 5.23 -15.65 4.70
CA LEU A 41 6.17 -16.15 5.69
C LEU A 41 6.40 -17.66 5.53
N ALA A 42 5.34 -18.45 5.28
CA ALA A 42 5.47 -19.88 5.01
C ALA A 42 6.30 -20.18 3.76
N ALA A 43 6.08 -19.43 2.67
CA ALA A 43 6.87 -19.57 1.45
C ALA A 43 8.34 -19.18 1.65
N THR A 44 8.58 -18.04 2.30
CA THR A 44 9.94 -17.51 2.56
C THR A 44 10.75 -18.44 3.46
N LEU A 45 10.09 -19.05 4.44
CA LEU A 45 10.73 -19.97 5.39
C LEU A 45 10.82 -21.41 4.87
N GLY A 46 10.26 -21.71 3.70
CA GLY A 46 10.19 -23.07 3.15
C GLY A 46 9.40 -24.04 4.05
N MET A 47 8.36 -23.55 4.72
CA MET A 47 7.57 -24.31 5.70
C MET A 47 6.07 -24.28 5.35
N SER A 48 5.28 -25.16 5.99
CA SER A 48 3.82 -25.10 5.88
C SER A 48 3.22 -23.96 6.73
N LYS A 49 1.98 -23.56 6.47
CA LYS A 49 1.34 -22.42 7.17
C LYS A 49 1.08 -22.67 8.67
N ILE A 50 0.97 -23.94 9.08
CA ILE A 50 0.68 -24.32 10.47
C ILE A 50 1.77 -23.85 11.44
N PRO A 51 3.06 -24.21 11.27
CA PRO A 51 4.12 -23.73 12.14
C PRO A 51 4.31 -22.21 12.10
N VAL A 52 4.01 -21.56 10.97
CA VAL A 52 4.04 -20.09 10.84
C VAL A 52 2.90 -19.42 11.61
N ARG A 53 1.69 -19.98 11.57
CA ARG A 53 0.56 -19.47 12.35
C ARG A 53 0.82 -19.61 13.84
N GLU A 54 1.34 -20.75 14.29
CA GLU A 54 1.77 -20.93 15.68
C GLU A 54 2.88 -19.94 16.07
N ALA A 55 3.83 -19.69 15.17
CA ALA A 55 4.88 -18.70 15.38
C ALA A 55 4.33 -17.27 15.53
N LEU A 56 3.34 -16.88 14.72
CA LEU A 56 2.69 -15.57 14.82
C LEU A 56 1.91 -15.42 16.13
N VAL A 57 1.20 -16.45 16.59
CA VAL A 57 0.55 -16.43 17.92
C VAL A 57 1.58 -16.24 19.04
N GLN A 58 2.73 -16.91 18.95
CA GLN A 58 3.81 -16.74 19.92
C GLN A 58 4.40 -15.31 19.87
N LEU A 59 4.64 -14.77 18.67
CA LEU A 59 5.12 -13.39 18.48
C LEU A 59 4.11 -12.34 18.97
N GLU A 60 2.81 -12.64 18.90
CA GLU A 60 1.75 -11.78 19.46
C GLU A 60 1.81 -11.79 20.99
N CYS A 61 1.98 -12.96 21.60
CA CYS A 61 2.19 -13.07 23.05
C CYS A 61 3.48 -12.37 23.50
N GLU A 62 4.51 -12.32 22.64
CA GLU A 62 5.74 -11.56 22.86
C GLU A 62 5.57 -10.05 22.59
N GLY A 63 4.41 -9.62 22.10
CA GLY A 63 4.14 -8.22 21.76
C GLY A 63 5.00 -7.68 20.62
N MET A 64 5.60 -8.57 19.81
CA MET A 64 6.34 -8.28 18.59
C MET A 64 5.42 -7.98 17.42
N ILE A 65 4.20 -8.50 17.50
CA ILE A 65 3.17 -8.24 16.51
C ILE A 65 1.88 -7.91 17.26
N THR A 66 1.06 -7.08 16.63
CA THR A 66 -0.28 -6.78 17.10
C THR A 66 -1.26 -7.49 16.18
N THR A 67 -2.14 -8.28 16.78
CA THR A 67 -3.22 -8.95 16.08
C THR A 67 -4.52 -8.41 16.65
N SER A 68 -5.36 -7.86 15.78
CA SER A 68 -6.74 -7.54 16.16
C SER A 68 -7.62 -8.69 15.68
N PRO A 69 -8.73 -9.01 16.35
CA PRO A 69 -9.65 -10.06 15.89
C PRO A 69 -10.01 -9.82 14.41
N ASN A 70 -9.67 -10.78 13.54
CA ASN A 70 -9.87 -10.78 12.07
C ASN A 70 -8.91 -9.93 11.22
N ARG A 71 -7.81 -9.39 11.78
CA ARG A 71 -6.73 -8.73 11.01
C ARG A 71 -5.52 -9.63 10.81
N SER A 72 -4.82 -9.41 9.70
CA SER A 72 -3.47 -9.94 9.51
C SER A 72 -2.54 -9.34 10.57
N PRO A 73 -1.74 -10.17 11.26
CA PRO A 73 -0.82 -9.69 12.29
C PRO A 73 0.09 -8.59 11.73
N LYS A 74 0.36 -7.54 12.50
CA LYS A 74 1.28 -6.48 12.09
C LYS A 74 2.47 -6.42 13.02
N VAL A 75 3.66 -6.13 12.50
CA VAL A 75 4.78 -5.71 13.34
C VAL A 75 4.34 -4.50 14.16
N PHE A 76 4.65 -4.50 15.45
CA PHE A 76 4.27 -3.41 16.36
C PHE A 76 4.71 -2.04 15.83
N GLU A 77 3.95 -1.00 16.16
CA GLU A 77 4.31 0.41 15.96
C GLU A 77 4.59 1.04 17.33
N MET A 78 5.39 2.10 17.38
CA MET A 78 5.63 2.87 18.59
C MET A 78 5.41 4.35 18.30
N SER A 79 4.60 5.00 19.12
CA SER A 79 4.49 6.46 19.16
C SER A 79 5.66 7.07 19.95
N SER A 80 5.84 8.38 19.85
CA SER A 80 6.82 9.09 20.68
C SER A 80 6.54 8.95 22.18
N GLU A 81 5.27 8.76 22.56
CA GLU A 81 4.88 8.46 23.94
C GLU A 81 5.25 7.03 24.35
N ASP A 82 5.09 6.06 23.45
CA ASP A 82 5.55 4.68 23.67
C ASP A 82 7.08 4.61 23.80
N ILE A 83 7.82 5.38 23.01
CA ILE A 83 9.29 5.46 23.08
C ILE A 83 9.73 6.05 24.43
N ARG A 84 9.08 7.12 24.91
CA ARG A 84 9.36 7.68 26.25
C ARG A 84 9.07 6.66 27.35
N SER A 85 7.88 6.04 27.30
CA SER A 85 7.45 5.05 28.29
C SER A 85 8.38 3.83 28.32
N LEU A 86 8.84 3.37 27.16
CA LEU A 86 9.81 2.29 27.06
C LEU A 86 11.19 2.72 27.60
N GLY A 87 11.63 3.95 27.32
CA GLY A 87 12.86 4.52 27.87
C GLY A 87 12.87 4.56 29.41
N GLU A 88 11.76 5.01 30.01
CA GLU A 88 11.56 5.01 31.47
C GLU A 88 11.63 3.59 32.06
N LEU A 89 10.91 2.64 31.44
CA LEU A 89 10.91 1.24 31.87
C LEU A 89 12.30 0.60 31.76
N ARG A 90 13.03 0.87 30.67
CA ARG A 90 14.41 0.41 30.49
C ARG A 90 15.33 0.92 31.58
N GLU A 91 15.25 2.22 31.88
CA GLU A 91 16.06 2.82 32.94
C GLU A 91 15.82 2.11 34.28
N MET A 92 14.56 1.81 34.62
CA MET A 92 14.23 1.09 35.86
C MET A 92 14.82 -0.33 35.90
N LEU A 93 14.69 -1.09 34.80
CA LEU A 93 15.09 -2.50 34.76
C LEU A 93 16.60 -2.69 34.60
N GLU A 94 17.23 -1.96 33.69
CA GLU A 94 18.65 -2.10 33.38
C GLU A 94 19.54 -1.64 34.54
N ILE A 95 19.14 -0.58 35.25
CA ILE A 95 19.87 -0.10 36.43
C ILE A 95 19.80 -1.13 37.57
N GLU A 96 18.62 -1.71 37.83
CA GLU A 96 18.48 -2.70 38.90
C GLU A 96 19.20 -4.02 38.54
N ALA A 97 19.14 -4.45 37.29
CA ALA A 97 19.90 -5.60 36.82
C ALA A 97 21.41 -5.37 36.96
N LEU A 98 21.90 -4.20 36.58
CA LEU A 98 23.31 -3.81 36.73
C LEU A 98 23.77 -3.85 38.19
N ARG A 99 22.99 -3.28 39.12
CA ARG A 99 23.28 -3.33 40.56
C ARG A 99 23.43 -4.76 41.07
N LEU A 100 22.47 -5.62 40.73
CA LEU A 100 22.48 -7.01 41.15
C LEU A 100 23.64 -7.79 40.51
N ALA A 101 23.94 -7.54 39.24
CA ALA A 101 25.01 -8.21 38.53
C ALA A 101 26.39 -7.82 39.06
N ILE A 102 26.61 -6.54 39.39
CA ILE A 102 27.84 -6.10 40.08
C ILE A 102 27.94 -6.78 41.45
N ALA A 103 26.87 -6.78 42.24
CA ALA A 103 26.89 -7.36 43.59
C ALA A 103 27.17 -8.87 43.60
N ARG A 104 26.82 -9.59 42.52
CA ARG A 104 26.87 -11.07 42.46
C ARG A 104 28.01 -11.61 41.60
N SER A 105 28.37 -10.90 40.53
CA SER A 105 29.23 -11.40 39.46
C SER A 105 30.06 -10.30 38.78
N ALA A 106 30.53 -9.28 39.53
CA ALA A 106 31.27 -8.14 38.95
C ALA A 106 32.45 -8.53 38.04
N LEU A 107 33.37 -9.38 38.51
CA LEU A 107 34.57 -9.74 37.75
C LEU A 107 34.25 -10.59 36.50
N PRO A 108 33.41 -11.66 36.58
CA PRO A 108 32.96 -12.38 35.39
C PRO A 108 32.20 -11.50 34.40
N LEU A 109 31.26 -10.68 34.87
CA LEU A 109 30.51 -9.74 34.02
C LEU A 109 31.46 -8.77 33.31
N ALA A 110 32.37 -8.13 34.04
CA ALA A 110 33.31 -7.18 33.45
C ALA A 110 34.21 -7.82 32.39
N ALA A 111 34.64 -9.08 32.58
CA ALA A 111 35.40 -9.82 31.59
C ALA A 111 34.57 -10.08 30.32
N ARG A 112 33.31 -10.49 30.49
CA ARG A 112 32.39 -10.73 29.37
C ARG A 112 32.06 -9.45 28.59
N LEU A 113 31.81 -8.34 29.28
CA LEU A 113 31.54 -7.05 28.64
C LEU A 113 32.76 -6.50 27.89
N ARG A 114 33.98 -6.75 28.39
CA ARG A 114 35.23 -6.40 27.69
C ARG A 114 35.40 -7.21 26.39
N GLU A 115 35.06 -8.48 26.41
CA GLU A 115 35.07 -9.31 25.19
C GLU A 115 34.10 -8.78 24.14
N ILE A 116 32.87 -8.47 24.54
CA ILE A 116 31.83 -7.94 23.64
C ILE A 116 32.25 -6.58 23.08
N THR A 117 32.73 -5.65 23.92
CA THR A 117 33.15 -4.32 23.46
C THR A 117 34.39 -4.35 22.55
N ALA A 118 35.29 -5.34 22.70
CA ALA A 118 36.37 -5.55 21.76
C ALA A 118 35.86 -6.00 20.37
N GLN A 119 34.85 -6.88 20.34
CA GLN A 119 34.18 -7.27 19.09
C GLN A 119 33.44 -6.07 18.47
N MET A 120 32.79 -5.23 19.28
CA MET A 120 32.12 -4.01 18.83
C MET A 120 33.11 -3.03 18.18
N ALA A 121 34.28 -2.84 18.78
CA ALA A 121 35.34 -2.01 18.23
C ALA A 121 35.84 -2.53 16.87
N ALA A 122 36.01 -3.86 16.73
CA ALA A 122 36.38 -4.48 15.47
C ALA A 122 35.30 -4.26 14.39
N ALA A 123 34.02 -4.43 14.74
CA ALA A 123 32.90 -4.23 13.83
C ALA A 123 32.81 -2.79 13.30
N LEU A 124 33.05 -1.77 14.15
CA LEU A 124 33.08 -0.36 13.70
C LEU A 124 34.26 -0.02 12.78
N SER A 125 35.37 -0.73 12.92
CA SER A 125 36.55 -0.53 12.05
C SER A 125 36.42 -1.20 10.67
N GLY A 126 35.51 -2.16 10.53
CA GLY A 126 35.15 -2.81 9.26
C GLY A 126 33.96 -2.14 8.56
N ARG A 127 33.76 -2.40 7.26
CA ARG A 127 32.56 -1.93 6.53
C ARG A 127 31.30 -2.76 6.82
N ASP A 128 31.22 -3.43 7.97
CA ASP A 128 30.10 -4.32 8.31
C ASP A 128 29.28 -3.78 9.48
N ALA A 129 28.35 -2.86 9.15
CA ALA A 129 27.45 -2.26 10.12
C ALA A 129 26.39 -3.25 10.67
N GLY A 130 26.29 -4.46 10.13
CA GLY A 130 25.38 -5.51 10.61
C GLY A 130 25.79 -6.08 11.97
N ASP A 131 27.08 -6.34 12.14
CA ASP A 131 27.64 -7.02 13.31
C ASP A 131 27.59 -6.18 14.59
N TYR A 132 27.78 -4.87 14.50
CA TYR A 132 27.78 -3.97 15.67
C TYR A 132 26.47 -4.04 16.47
N LYS A 133 25.33 -4.18 15.77
CA LYS A 133 23.98 -4.16 16.37
C LYS A 133 23.73 -5.38 17.24
N LEU A 134 24.14 -6.55 16.77
CA LEU A 134 24.02 -7.81 17.50
C LEU A 134 24.87 -7.77 18.77
N LEU A 135 26.04 -7.14 18.70
CA LEU A 135 26.96 -7.00 19.81
C LEU A 135 26.49 -6.00 20.86
N ASP A 136 25.91 -4.86 20.45
CA ASP A 136 25.27 -3.90 21.35
C ASP A 136 24.13 -4.56 22.16
N ASN A 137 23.27 -5.35 21.51
CA ASN A 137 22.26 -6.12 22.23
C ASN A 137 22.86 -7.17 23.19
N SER A 138 23.91 -7.87 22.74
CA SER A 138 24.62 -8.86 23.55
C SER A 138 25.24 -8.24 24.81
N PHE A 139 25.72 -6.99 24.72
CA PHE A 139 26.25 -6.24 25.85
C PHE A 139 25.20 -6.04 26.95
N HIS A 140 24.03 -5.51 26.59
CA HIS A 140 22.96 -5.28 27.56
C HIS A 140 22.40 -6.61 28.11
N HIS A 141 22.24 -7.63 27.26
CA HIS A 141 21.77 -8.94 27.69
C HIS A 141 22.69 -9.61 28.73
N ALA A 142 24.02 -9.47 28.57
CA ALA A 142 24.99 -10.02 29.52
C ALA A 142 24.79 -9.48 30.96
N ILE A 143 24.38 -8.21 31.10
CA ILE A 143 24.08 -7.61 32.41
C ILE A 143 22.90 -8.32 33.07
N PHE A 144 21.83 -8.61 32.32
CA PHE A 144 20.67 -9.33 32.85
C PHE A 144 20.97 -10.81 33.14
N ALA A 145 21.76 -11.48 32.29
CA ALA A 145 22.15 -12.87 32.51
C ALA A 145 22.94 -13.03 33.82
N GLU A 146 23.82 -12.07 34.13
CA GLU A 146 24.66 -12.09 35.33
C GLU A 146 23.97 -11.48 36.56
N CYS A 147 22.78 -10.88 36.43
CA CYS A 147 22.08 -10.27 37.56
C CYS A 147 21.53 -11.31 38.54
N GLY A 148 21.39 -12.57 38.13
CA GLY A 148 20.87 -13.67 38.95
C GLY A 148 19.43 -13.49 39.41
N ASN A 149 18.68 -12.56 38.82
CA ASN A 149 17.25 -12.39 39.05
C ASN A 149 16.49 -12.85 37.81
N VAL A 150 15.98 -14.09 37.90
CA VAL A 150 15.28 -14.76 36.81
C VAL A 150 14.06 -13.97 36.30
N TYR A 151 13.44 -13.14 37.15
CA TYR A 151 12.31 -12.32 36.72
C TYR A 151 12.77 -11.08 35.96
N LEU A 152 13.85 -10.42 36.38
CA LEU A 152 14.43 -9.31 35.62
C LEU A 152 14.94 -9.78 34.26
N GLU A 153 15.61 -10.93 34.22
CA GLU A 153 16.07 -11.55 32.98
C GLU A 153 14.89 -11.86 32.04
N LYS A 154 13.82 -12.49 32.55
CA LYS A 154 12.61 -12.79 31.76
C LYS A 154 11.89 -11.53 31.29
N THR A 155 11.76 -10.51 32.14
CA THR A 155 11.11 -9.25 31.77
C THR A 155 11.93 -8.51 30.71
N HIS A 156 13.26 -8.50 30.83
CA HIS A 156 14.11 -7.94 29.79
C HIS A 156 14.01 -8.73 28.49
N HIS A 157 14.00 -10.07 28.55
CA HIS A 157 13.85 -10.91 27.36
C HIS A 157 12.57 -10.57 26.59
N MET A 158 11.44 -10.38 27.29
CA MET A 158 10.16 -9.96 26.70
C MET A 158 10.23 -8.60 26.01
N LEU A 159 11.01 -7.65 26.54
CA LEU A 159 11.12 -6.28 26.00
C LEU A 159 12.25 -6.12 24.98
N SER A 160 13.25 -7.01 25.00
CA SER A 160 14.54 -6.87 24.30
C SER A 160 14.36 -6.59 22.81
N PHE A 161 13.39 -7.24 22.19
CA PHE A 161 13.17 -7.13 20.75
C PHE A 161 12.56 -5.78 20.32
N ARG A 162 11.75 -5.14 21.16
CA ARG A 162 11.24 -3.77 20.90
C ARG A 162 12.38 -2.75 20.92
N ILE A 163 13.31 -2.96 21.86
CA ILE A 163 14.51 -2.14 22.03
C ILE A 163 15.45 -2.32 20.83
N GLN A 164 15.65 -3.56 20.38
CA GLN A 164 16.49 -3.88 19.22
C GLN A 164 15.95 -3.23 17.93
N ALA A 165 14.64 -3.27 17.70
CA ALA A 165 14.04 -2.65 16.53
C ALA A 165 14.19 -1.11 16.52
N LEU A 166 14.13 -0.45 17.69
CA LEU A 166 14.44 0.99 17.81
C LEU A 166 15.92 1.27 17.52
N ARG A 167 16.83 0.46 18.10
CA ARG A 167 18.28 0.59 17.89
C ARG A 167 18.67 0.54 16.42
N ASN A 168 18.04 -0.35 15.64
CA ASN A 168 18.30 -0.48 14.20
C ASN A 168 18.08 0.83 13.40
N LYS A 169 17.13 1.69 13.82
CA LYS A 169 16.87 2.98 13.17
C LYS A 169 18.01 3.99 13.41
N LEU A 170 18.60 4.01 14.61
CA LEU A 170 19.70 4.90 14.99
C LEU A 170 21.08 4.42 14.55
N SER A 171 21.30 3.11 14.45
CA SER A 171 22.63 2.52 14.15
C SER A 171 23.18 2.88 12.76
N ARG A 172 22.43 3.60 11.93
CA ARG A 172 22.88 4.13 10.63
C ARG A 172 23.74 5.39 10.76
N GLU A 173 23.86 5.96 11.96
CA GLU A 173 24.69 7.14 12.23
C GLU A 173 26.01 6.73 12.90
N PRO A 174 27.16 6.81 12.20
CA PRO A 174 28.46 6.35 12.73
C PRO A 174 28.86 7.03 14.05
N GLN A 175 28.54 8.32 14.20
CA GLN A 175 28.88 9.13 15.37
C GLN A 175 28.17 8.63 16.65
N LEU A 176 26.93 8.15 16.54
CA LEU A 176 26.19 7.61 17.67
C LEU A 176 26.75 6.27 18.13
N ASN A 177 27.20 5.43 17.18
CA ASN A 177 27.80 4.15 17.49
C ASN A 177 29.17 4.30 18.17
N GLU A 178 30.03 5.20 17.69
CA GLU A 178 31.33 5.50 18.33
C GLU A 178 31.16 5.94 19.78
N ARG A 179 30.18 6.82 20.04
CA ARG A 179 29.86 7.27 21.39
C ARG A 179 29.35 6.13 22.28
N SER A 180 28.42 5.32 21.79
CA SER A 180 27.88 4.16 22.53
C SER A 180 28.99 3.18 22.92
N LEU A 181 29.92 2.88 22.01
CA LEU A 181 31.07 2.01 22.28
C LEU A 181 31.95 2.55 23.41
N ALA A 182 32.25 3.85 23.42
CA ALA A 182 33.04 4.47 24.48
C ALA A 182 32.35 4.36 25.85
N GLU A 183 31.04 4.60 25.90
CA GLU A 183 30.22 4.46 27.11
C GLU A 183 30.19 2.99 27.60
N HIS A 184 30.08 2.01 26.70
CA HIS A 184 30.10 0.59 27.04
C HIS A 184 31.46 0.11 27.56
N GLN A 185 32.55 0.57 26.96
CA GLN A 185 33.92 0.27 27.43
C GLN A 185 34.13 0.81 28.85
N GLN A 186 33.78 2.09 29.07
CA GLN A 186 33.88 2.72 30.38
C GLN A 186 33.02 2.00 31.43
N LEU A 187 31.81 1.54 31.06
CA LEU A 187 30.96 0.78 31.98
C LEU A 187 31.62 -0.53 32.42
N SER A 188 32.30 -1.23 31.51
CA SER A 188 33.02 -2.48 31.84
C SER A 188 34.16 -2.27 32.85
N GLU A 189 34.82 -1.11 32.81
CA GLU A 189 35.88 -0.72 33.75
C GLU A 189 35.30 -0.39 35.13
N LEU A 190 34.19 0.37 35.18
CA LEU A 190 33.49 0.71 36.42
C LEU A 190 32.97 -0.55 37.13
N ILE A 191 32.43 -1.51 36.39
CA ILE A 191 32.00 -2.81 36.91
C ILE A 191 33.21 -3.59 37.46
N ALA A 192 34.35 -3.61 36.75
CA ALA A 192 35.57 -4.29 37.21
C ALA A 192 36.13 -3.69 38.52
N ALA A 193 36.01 -2.37 38.69
CA ALA A 193 36.41 -1.64 39.88
C ALA A 193 35.41 -1.75 41.04
N GLY A 194 34.21 -2.30 40.81
CA GLY A 194 33.13 -2.35 41.79
C GLY A 194 32.48 -1.00 42.08
N ASP A 195 32.67 0.00 41.20
CA ASP A 195 32.05 1.33 41.34
C ASP A 195 30.60 1.30 40.86
N VAL A 196 29.71 0.84 41.75
CA VAL A 196 28.27 0.76 41.49
C VAL A 196 27.68 2.14 41.16
N ALA A 197 28.07 3.18 41.90
CA ALA A 197 27.51 4.52 41.74
C ALA A 197 27.89 5.13 40.38
N GLY A 198 29.17 4.98 39.98
CA GLY A 198 29.64 5.39 38.66
C GLY A 198 28.96 4.61 37.54
N ALA A 199 28.83 3.29 37.69
CA ALA A 199 28.20 2.43 36.68
C ALA A 199 26.71 2.76 36.49
N GLU A 200 25.97 3.00 37.57
CA GLU A 200 24.56 3.43 37.51
C GLU A 200 24.40 4.78 36.82
N ALA A 201 25.23 5.77 37.16
CA ALA A 201 25.15 7.09 36.58
C ALA A 201 25.41 7.06 35.06
N LEU A 202 26.42 6.29 34.64
CA LEU A 202 26.76 6.14 33.23
C LEU A 202 25.65 5.42 32.45
N MET A 203 25.15 4.29 32.96
CA MET A 203 24.06 3.55 32.31
C MET A 203 22.78 4.39 32.20
N ARG A 204 22.47 5.20 33.22
CA ARG A 204 21.31 6.10 33.21
C ARG A 204 21.44 7.16 32.13
N SER A 205 22.63 7.78 32.00
CA SER A 205 22.89 8.75 30.93
C SER A 205 22.75 8.10 29.56
N HIS A 206 23.37 6.93 29.37
CA HIS A 206 23.32 6.17 28.13
C HIS A 206 21.87 5.86 27.68
N ILE A 207 21.02 5.38 28.60
CA ILE A 207 19.61 5.06 28.29
C ILE A 207 18.81 6.33 27.94
N ARG A 208 19.04 7.43 28.65
CA ARG A 208 18.34 8.70 28.38
C ARG A 208 18.76 9.31 27.05
N ASP A 209 20.05 9.31 26.77
CA ASP A 209 20.60 9.86 25.52
C ASP A 209 20.14 9.05 24.32
N THR A 210 20.16 7.71 24.40
CA THR A 210 19.61 6.85 23.35
C THR A 210 18.11 7.07 23.16
N THR A 211 17.34 7.23 24.25
CA THR A 211 15.90 7.58 24.19
C THR A 211 15.64 8.91 23.50
N GLN A 212 16.43 9.95 23.82
CA GLN A 212 16.32 11.26 23.16
C GLN A 212 16.67 11.19 21.67
N ASN A 213 17.67 10.40 21.29
CA ASN A 213 18.02 10.19 19.89
C ASN A 213 16.87 9.49 19.12
N TYR A 214 16.19 8.50 19.73
CA TYR A 214 14.99 7.89 19.12
C TYR A 214 13.90 8.94 18.88
N LEU A 215 13.66 9.81 19.86
CA LEU A 215 12.66 10.89 19.77
C LEU A 215 13.06 11.97 18.76
N ALA A 216 14.34 12.29 18.63
CA ALA A 216 14.84 13.27 17.67
C ALA A 216 14.63 12.79 16.21
N GLN A 217 14.76 11.49 15.96
CA GLN A 217 14.42 10.89 14.65
C GLN A 217 12.92 10.68 14.41
N GLU A 218 12.06 10.79 15.44
CA GLU A 218 10.61 10.97 15.27
C GLU A 218 10.20 12.45 15.18
N GLY A 219 11.08 13.36 15.61
CA GLY A 219 10.90 14.81 15.59
C GLY A 219 10.81 15.42 14.19
N THR A 220 11.02 14.65 13.13
CA THR A 220 10.37 14.93 11.85
C THR A 220 8.91 14.51 11.95
N ALA A 221 8.10 15.31 12.65
CA ALA A 221 6.68 15.38 12.35
C ALA A 221 6.50 15.44 10.82
N PRO A 222 5.44 14.88 10.22
CA PRO A 222 5.08 15.30 8.88
C PRO A 222 5.04 16.84 8.94
N ALA A 223 5.89 17.49 8.14
CA ALA A 223 5.84 18.93 7.99
C ALA A 223 4.35 19.31 7.90
N ALA A 224 3.93 20.36 8.61
CA ALA A 224 2.58 20.92 8.45
C ALA A 224 2.21 20.80 6.97
N PRO A 225 1.10 20.12 6.61
CA PRO A 225 0.91 19.56 5.28
C PRO A 225 1.29 20.63 4.27
N ARG A 226 2.43 20.42 3.59
CA ARG A 226 2.89 21.38 2.59
C ARG A 226 1.71 21.54 1.63
N PRO A 227 1.32 22.78 1.30
CA PRO A 227 0.20 22.99 0.42
C PRO A 227 0.45 22.17 -0.83
N PRO A 228 -0.55 21.40 -1.30
CA PRO A 228 -0.33 20.49 -2.39
C PRO A 228 0.11 21.26 -3.64
N ALA A 229 1.06 20.69 -4.38
CA ALA A 229 1.63 21.37 -5.53
C ALA A 229 0.59 21.52 -6.63
N ARG A 230 0.60 22.67 -7.30
CA ARG A 230 -0.19 22.87 -8.52
C ARG A 230 0.65 22.54 -9.73
N VAL A 231 0.07 21.78 -10.65
CA VAL A 231 0.76 21.35 -11.87
C VAL A 231 -0.17 21.58 -13.06
N MET A 232 0.34 22.23 -14.11
CA MET A 232 -0.40 22.36 -15.36
C MET A 232 -0.40 21.02 -16.09
N GLN A 233 -1.55 20.65 -16.70
CA GLN A 233 -1.68 19.39 -17.41
C GLN A 233 -0.57 19.17 -18.45
N ALA A 234 -0.28 20.18 -19.27
CA ALA A 234 0.79 20.08 -20.26
C ALA A 234 2.18 19.82 -19.65
N ALA A 235 2.47 20.38 -18.45
CA ALA A 235 3.73 20.11 -17.75
C ALA A 235 3.77 18.67 -17.21
N MET A 236 2.65 18.19 -16.66
CA MET A 236 2.51 16.82 -16.16
C MET A 236 2.62 15.79 -17.29
N GLU A 237 2.00 16.04 -18.44
CA GLU A 237 2.09 15.18 -19.63
C GLU A 237 3.51 15.11 -20.18
N ARG A 238 4.22 16.24 -20.29
CA ARG A 238 5.63 16.27 -20.70
C ARG A 238 6.51 15.47 -19.75
N PHE A 239 6.33 15.66 -18.45
CA PHE A 239 7.08 14.92 -17.44
C PHE A 239 6.80 13.41 -17.53
N ALA A 240 5.53 13.03 -17.63
CA ALA A 240 5.13 11.62 -17.73
C ALA A 240 5.68 10.95 -18.99
N GLU A 241 5.71 11.66 -20.13
CA GLU A 241 6.33 11.18 -21.37
C GLU A 241 7.82 10.88 -21.17
N ALA A 242 8.55 11.79 -20.52
CA ALA A 242 9.98 11.60 -20.23
C ALA A 242 10.20 10.45 -19.23
N ALA A 243 9.42 10.41 -18.15
CA ALA A 243 9.54 9.40 -17.09
C ALA A 243 9.24 7.99 -17.60
N MET A 244 8.18 7.82 -18.38
CA MET A 244 7.85 6.53 -18.96
C MET A 244 8.82 6.12 -20.07
N THR A 245 9.39 7.09 -20.81
CA THR A 245 10.49 6.81 -21.75
C THR A 245 11.70 6.24 -21.02
N ALA A 246 12.09 6.85 -19.89
CA ALA A 246 13.18 6.36 -19.05
C ALA A 246 12.87 4.98 -18.44
N ALA A 247 11.59 4.70 -18.14
CA ALA A 247 11.13 3.38 -17.72
C ALA A 247 11.03 2.33 -18.86
N GLY A 248 11.49 2.66 -20.07
CA GLY A 248 11.54 1.74 -21.22
C GLY A 248 10.21 1.50 -21.94
N CYS A 249 9.17 2.30 -21.64
CA CYS A 249 7.85 2.13 -22.25
C CYS A 249 7.85 2.50 -23.73
N ASP A 250 7.19 1.71 -24.58
CA ASP A 250 6.98 2.04 -26.00
C ASP A 250 6.00 3.22 -26.18
N ALA A 251 6.09 3.89 -27.34
CA ALA A 251 5.27 5.09 -27.58
C ALA A 251 3.75 4.84 -27.44
N PRO A 252 3.19 3.71 -27.93
CA PRO A 252 1.79 3.42 -27.73
C PRO A 252 1.38 3.19 -26.27
N THR A 253 2.23 2.59 -25.44
CA THR A 253 1.98 2.43 -23.99
C THR A 253 1.99 3.79 -23.31
N ARG A 254 2.99 4.63 -23.59
CA ARG A 254 3.07 6.00 -23.01
C ARG A 254 1.83 6.82 -23.34
N ALA A 255 1.44 6.88 -24.61
CA ALA A 255 0.26 7.61 -25.05
C ALA A 255 -1.02 7.14 -24.33
N ALA A 256 -1.21 5.83 -24.18
CA ALA A 256 -2.38 5.26 -23.52
C ALA A 256 -2.43 5.58 -22.01
N VAL A 257 -1.31 5.42 -21.30
CA VAL A 257 -1.22 5.71 -19.87
C VAL A 257 -1.42 7.19 -19.60
N ILE A 258 -0.73 8.05 -20.34
CA ILE A 258 -0.83 9.52 -20.21
C ILE A 258 -2.27 9.97 -20.47
N ARG A 259 -2.94 9.42 -21.49
CA ARG A 259 -4.35 9.72 -21.78
C ARG A 259 -5.28 9.34 -20.61
N ALA A 260 -5.11 8.15 -20.03
CA ALA A 260 -5.92 7.70 -18.90
C ALA A 260 -5.67 8.52 -17.63
N LEU A 261 -4.39 8.78 -17.29
CA LEU A 261 -4.02 9.58 -16.12
C LEU A 261 -4.48 11.04 -16.25
N SER A 262 -4.38 11.61 -17.45
CA SER A 262 -4.86 12.97 -17.76
C SER A 262 -6.37 13.07 -17.69
N HIS A 263 -7.10 12.06 -18.18
CA HIS A 263 -8.55 12.00 -18.03
C HIS A 263 -8.95 12.09 -16.54
N ALA A 264 -8.42 11.20 -15.70
CA ALA A 264 -8.77 11.18 -14.29
C ALA A 264 -8.35 12.47 -13.56
N SER A 265 -7.13 12.96 -13.80
CA SER A 265 -6.61 14.16 -13.13
C SER A 265 -7.30 15.44 -13.59
N SER A 266 -7.70 15.55 -14.87
CA SER A 266 -8.43 16.72 -15.36
C SER A 266 -9.86 16.77 -14.82
N LEU A 267 -10.50 15.62 -14.60
CA LEU A 267 -11.88 15.54 -14.09
C LEU A 267 -11.98 15.47 -12.55
N GLY A 268 -10.84 15.56 -11.85
CA GLY A 268 -10.80 15.54 -10.37
C GLY A 268 -10.96 14.16 -9.74
N VAL A 269 -10.79 13.09 -10.51
CA VAL A 269 -10.73 11.71 -10.02
C VAL A 269 -9.29 11.38 -9.61
N ASP A 270 -8.74 12.17 -8.68
CA ASP A 270 -7.30 12.18 -8.36
C ASP A 270 -6.75 10.84 -7.89
N THR A 271 -7.60 10.00 -7.29
CA THR A 271 -7.26 8.64 -6.86
C THR A 271 -6.83 7.73 -8.01
N HIS A 272 -7.23 8.06 -9.24
CA HIS A 272 -6.88 7.33 -10.47
C HIS A 272 -6.10 8.19 -11.47
N GLY A 273 -5.65 9.38 -11.04
CA GLY A 273 -4.87 10.32 -11.83
C GLY A 273 -3.36 10.14 -11.63
N TYR A 274 -2.60 11.20 -11.89
CA TYR A 274 -1.12 11.19 -11.86
C TYR A 274 -0.50 10.82 -10.51
N ARG A 275 -1.29 10.78 -9.43
CA ARG A 275 -0.90 10.19 -8.14
C ARG A 275 -0.49 8.71 -8.27
N LEU A 276 -0.97 8.00 -9.29
CA LEU A 276 -0.59 6.61 -9.58
C LEU A 276 0.66 6.47 -10.45
N LEU A 277 1.17 7.56 -11.04
CA LEU A 277 2.34 7.48 -11.91
C LEU A 277 3.57 6.86 -11.22
N PRO A 278 3.94 7.22 -9.97
CA PRO A 278 5.06 6.56 -9.28
C PRO A 278 4.90 5.03 -9.20
N HIS A 279 3.69 4.57 -8.91
CA HIS A 279 3.39 3.14 -8.80
C HIS A 279 3.51 2.40 -10.14
N TYR A 280 3.12 3.05 -11.25
CA TYR A 280 3.28 2.48 -12.58
C TYR A 280 4.73 2.46 -13.04
N LEU A 281 5.47 3.54 -12.80
CA LEU A 281 6.90 3.60 -13.10
C LEU A 281 7.67 2.48 -12.39
N GLU A 282 7.40 2.26 -11.09
CA GLU A 282 7.95 1.13 -10.35
C GLU A 282 7.53 -0.22 -10.96
N GLY A 283 6.27 -0.37 -11.35
CA GLY A 283 5.76 -1.59 -11.99
C GLY A 283 6.45 -1.91 -13.32
N PHE A 284 6.77 -0.90 -14.13
CA PHE A 284 7.55 -1.09 -15.37
C PHE A 284 9.01 -1.44 -15.06
N GLN A 285 9.64 -0.73 -14.11
CA GLN A 285 11.04 -0.97 -13.74
C GLN A 285 11.27 -2.36 -13.13
N LYS A 286 10.31 -2.84 -12.33
CA LYS A 286 10.40 -4.15 -11.65
C LYS A 286 9.82 -5.31 -12.47
N GLY A 287 9.18 -5.04 -13.61
CA GLY A 287 8.74 -6.06 -14.55
C GLY A 287 7.32 -6.61 -14.34
N ARG A 288 6.54 -6.09 -13.38
CA ARG A 288 5.12 -6.44 -13.24
C ARG A 288 4.25 -5.90 -14.37
N LEU A 289 4.67 -4.82 -15.01
CA LEU A 289 4.03 -4.24 -16.19
C LEU A 289 4.94 -4.40 -17.39
N ASN A 290 4.42 -4.96 -18.48
CA ASN A 290 5.15 -5.04 -19.74
C ASN A 290 5.24 -3.63 -20.38
N PRO A 291 6.44 -3.07 -20.57
CA PRO A 291 6.62 -1.72 -21.11
C PRO A 291 6.40 -1.64 -22.64
N ALA A 292 6.47 -2.77 -23.36
CA ALA A 292 6.30 -2.85 -24.81
C ALA A 292 5.49 -4.09 -25.21
N PRO A 293 4.20 -4.16 -24.84
CA PRO A 293 3.39 -5.36 -24.97
C PRO A 293 2.98 -5.65 -26.42
N GLU A 294 3.11 -6.91 -26.84
CA GLU A 294 2.55 -7.39 -28.10
C GLU A 294 1.09 -7.82 -27.89
N LEU A 295 0.16 -6.89 -28.09
CA LEU A 295 -1.27 -7.13 -27.94
C LEU A 295 -1.80 -8.09 -29.02
N ARG A 296 -2.59 -9.09 -28.63
CA ARG A 296 -3.13 -10.09 -29.57
C ARG A 296 -4.63 -10.31 -29.38
N PHE A 297 -5.40 -10.16 -30.45
CA PHE A 297 -6.79 -10.61 -30.49
C PHE A 297 -6.82 -12.12 -30.72
N VAL A 298 -7.16 -12.87 -29.68
CA VAL A 298 -7.09 -14.35 -29.66
C VAL A 298 -8.27 -14.96 -30.39
N THR A 299 -9.45 -14.37 -30.21
CA THR A 299 -10.67 -14.77 -30.92
C THR A 299 -11.40 -13.53 -31.40
N GLU A 300 -11.99 -13.64 -32.59
CA GLU A 300 -12.74 -12.57 -33.21
C GLU A 300 -13.98 -13.13 -33.92
N SER A 301 -15.09 -12.43 -33.77
CA SER A 301 -16.36 -12.64 -34.46
C SER A 301 -16.94 -11.28 -34.83
N THR A 302 -18.05 -11.25 -35.56
CA THR A 302 -18.65 -10.00 -36.05
C THR A 302 -18.93 -8.97 -34.94
N GLY A 303 -19.32 -9.41 -33.74
CA GLY A 303 -19.70 -8.52 -32.64
C GLY A 303 -18.89 -8.68 -31.37
N ALA A 304 -17.92 -9.61 -31.34
CA ALA A 304 -17.19 -9.94 -30.11
C ALA A 304 -15.72 -10.28 -30.41
N ALA A 305 -14.81 -9.86 -29.53
CA ALA A 305 -13.41 -10.25 -29.56
C ALA A 305 -12.85 -10.51 -28.15
N LEU A 306 -11.79 -11.32 -28.07
CA LEU A 306 -10.98 -11.51 -26.87
C LEU A 306 -9.58 -10.96 -27.11
N LEU A 307 -9.16 -10.00 -26.28
CA LEU A 307 -7.83 -9.43 -26.28
C LEU A 307 -6.96 -10.06 -25.18
N ASP A 308 -5.80 -10.57 -25.57
CA ASP A 308 -4.70 -10.86 -24.66
C ASP A 308 -3.81 -9.62 -24.52
N GLY A 309 -3.75 -9.08 -23.30
CA GLY A 309 -3.03 -7.86 -22.97
C GLY A 309 -1.53 -8.04 -22.84
N ASN A 310 -1.00 -9.28 -22.80
CA ASN A 310 0.43 -9.54 -22.64
C ASN A 310 1.06 -8.79 -21.44
N ASP A 311 0.34 -8.77 -20.32
CA ASP A 311 0.70 -8.08 -19.07
C ASP A 311 0.97 -6.58 -19.25
N ALA A 312 0.35 -5.97 -20.27
CA ALA A 312 0.38 -4.55 -20.51
C ALA A 312 -0.12 -3.75 -19.30
N HIS A 313 0.27 -2.48 -19.26
CA HIS A 313 -0.48 -1.52 -18.47
C HIS A 313 -1.97 -1.50 -18.91
N GLY A 314 -2.89 -1.48 -17.96
CA GLY A 314 -4.33 -1.62 -18.23
C GLY A 314 -4.85 -0.66 -19.30
N ALA A 315 -4.46 0.62 -19.23
CA ALA A 315 -4.81 1.62 -20.24
C ALA A 315 -4.39 1.25 -21.67
N ARG A 316 -3.22 0.62 -21.85
CA ARG A 316 -2.72 0.20 -23.17
C ARG A 316 -3.61 -0.89 -23.78
N ALA A 317 -3.93 -1.92 -23.00
CA ALA A 317 -4.83 -2.98 -23.44
C ALA A 317 -6.26 -2.46 -23.66
N THR A 318 -6.78 -1.63 -22.74
CA THR A 318 -8.17 -1.17 -22.81
C THR A 318 -8.41 -0.16 -23.94
N TYR A 319 -7.47 0.75 -24.25
CA TYR A 319 -7.62 1.61 -25.43
C TYR A 319 -7.57 0.84 -26.75
N ALA A 320 -6.72 -0.18 -26.87
CA ALA A 320 -6.72 -1.05 -28.05
C ALA A 320 -8.05 -1.82 -28.19
N ALA A 321 -8.62 -2.26 -27.07
CA ALA A 321 -9.95 -2.88 -27.05
C ALA A 321 -11.07 -1.90 -27.42
N VAL A 322 -10.96 -0.63 -26.99
CA VAL A 322 -11.89 0.45 -27.37
C VAL A 322 -11.86 0.66 -28.89
N ASP A 323 -10.68 0.79 -29.49
CA ASP A 323 -10.54 0.97 -30.94
C ASP A 323 -11.19 -0.19 -31.72
N LYS A 324 -10.99 -1.42 -31.23
CA LYS A 324 -11.62 -2.61 -31.81
C LYS A 324 -13.14 -2.62 -31.65
N ALA A 325 -13.65 -2.26 -30.47
CA ALA A 325 -15.09 -2.18 -30.19
C ALA A 325 -15.77 -1.13 -31.08
N ILE A 326 -15.14 0.05 -31.26
CA ILE A 326 -15.61 1.11 -32.15
C ILE A 326 -15.69 0.61 -33.59
N ALA A 327 -14.62 -0.04 -34.09
CA ALA A 327 -14.59 -0.58 -35.45
C ALA A 327 -15.71 -1.61 -35.68
N MET A 328 -15.91 -2.54 -34.74
CA MET A 328 -17.01 -3.51 -34.81
C MET A 328 -18.38 -2.83 -34.76
N ALA A 329 -18.59 -1.88 -33.84
CA ALA A 329 -19.85 -1.14 -33.72
C ALA A 329 -20.21 -0.37 -34.99
N ARG A 330 -19.24 0.24 -35.66
CA ARG A 330 -19.46 0.95 -36.94
C ARG A 330 -19.86 0.01 -38.07
N SER A 331 -19.33 -1.20 -38.08
CA SER A 331 -19.62 -2.19 -39.12
C SER A 331 -20.90 -3.01 -38.87
N GLY A 332 -21.21 -3.28 -37.60
CA GLY A 332 -22.24 -4.26 -37.20
C GLY A 332 -23.24 -3.75 -36.16
N GLY A 333 -23.24 -2.45 -35.84
CA GLY A 333 -24.13 -1.81 -34.87
C GLY A 333 -23.72 -1.98 -33.40
N SER A 334 -22.91 -2.99 -33.07
CA SER A 334 -22.32 -3.18 -31.74
C SER A 334 -20.97 -3.86 -31.80
N GLY A 335 -20.14 -3.66 -30.78
CA GLY A 335 -18.86 -4.34 -30.62
C GLY A 335 -18.53 -4.57 -29.15
N ALA A 336 -18.16 -5.78 -28.79
CA ALA A 336 -17.78 -6.17 -27.43
C ALA A 336 -16.37 -6.76 -27.40
N VAL A 337 -15.53 -6.33 -26.46
CA VAL A 337 -14.17 -6.84 -26.32
C VAL A 337 -13.90 -7.20 -24.86
N ALA A 338 -13.68 -8.50 -24.62
CA ALA A 338 -13.18 -8.99 -23.34
C ALA A 338 -11.65 -8.93 -23.34
N ILE A 339 -11.04 -8.66 -22.19
CA ILE A 339 -9.60 -8.42 -22.03
C ILE A 339 -9.09 -9.32 -20.91
N ARG A 340 -7.99 -10.03 -21.13
CA ARG A 340 -7.23 -10.76 -20.09
C ARG A 340 -5.77 -10.35 -20.10
N ALA A 341 -5.00 -10.86 -19.13
CA ALA A 341 -3.56 -10.58 -19.02
C ALA A 341 -3.28 -9.06 -19.05
N SER A 342 -4.10 -8.32 -18.32
CA SER A 342 -4.03 -6.87 -18.19
C SER A 342 -3.62 -6.51 -16.76
N SER A 343 -3.67 -5.22 -16.45
CA SER A 343 -3.35 -4.68 -15.13
C SER A 343 -4.30 -3.53 -14.79
N HIS A 344 -4.00 -2.79 -13.72
CA HIS A 344 -4.83 -1.65 -13.31
C HIS A 344 -4.88 -0.60 -14.43
N PHE A 345 -6.09 -0.10 -14.72
CA PHE A 345 -6.35 0.76 -15.88
C PHE A 345 -6.76 2.22 -15.53
N GLY A 346 -6.70 2.64 -14.27
CA GLY A 346 -7.15 3.99 -13.89
C GLY A 346 -8.68 4.09 -13.83
N ALA A 347 -9.22 5.24 -14.23
CA ALA A 347 -10.65 5.50 -14.20
C ALA A 347 -11.36 4.83 -15.40
N ALA A 348 -12.40 4.05 -15.15
CA ALA A 348 -13.15 3.35 -16.20
C ALA A 348 -13.83 4.33 -17.18
N GLY A 349 -14.19 5.52 -16.69
CA GLY A 349 -14.73 6.63 -17.48
C GLY A 349 -13.85 7.08 -18.64
N ALA A 350 -12.53 6.86 -18.57
CA ALA A 350 -11.60 7.22 -19.64
C ALA A 350 -11.89 6.46 -20.94
N TYR A 351 -12.38 5.23 -20.84
CA TYR A 351 -12.64 4.32 -21.96
C TYR A 351 -14.06 4.47 -22.48
N ALA A 352 -15.04 4.56 -21.56
CA ALA A 352 -16.42 4.83 -21.94
C ALA A 352 -16.52 6.18 -22.67
N ARG A 353 -15.86 7.22 -22.13
CA ARG A 353 -15.79 8.54 -22.77
C ARG A 353 -15.13 8.48 -24.14
N ALA A 354 -14.04 7.74 -24.30
CA ALA A 354 -13.36 7.62 -25.60
C ALA A 354 -14.27 7.03 -26.69
N ILE A 355 -15.16 6.10 -26.33
CA ILE A 355 -16.20 5.60 -27.25
C ILE A 355 -17.24 6.69 -27.54
N ALA A 356 -17.65 7.45 -26.52
CA ALA A 356 -18.64 8.53 -26.68
C ALA A 356 -18.15 9.70 -27.52
N ASP A 357 -16.87 10.04 -27.42
CA ASP A 357 -16.22 11.08 -28.22
C ASP A 357 -16.25 10.73 -29.72
N GLU A 358 -16.26 9.44 -30.06
CA GLU A 358 -16.47 8.93 -31.42
C GLU A 358 -17.94 8.87 -31.85
N GLY A 359 -18.87 9.38 -31.05
CA GLY A 359 -20.31 9.41 -31.36
C GLY A 359 -21.04 8.08 -31.14
N LEU A 360 -20.49 7.18 -30.31
CA LEU A 360 -21.06 5.88 -29.98
C LEU A 360 -21.49 5.82 -28.51
N LEU A 361 -22.38 4.90 -28.13
CA LEU A 361 -22.66 4.62 -26.71
C LEU A 361 -21.64 3.61 -26.19
N GLY A 362 -20.87 3.99 -25.17
CA GLY A 362 -19.78 3.18 -24.63
C GLY A 362 -20.02 2.67 -23.22
N PHE A 363 -19.52 1.46 -22.94
CA PHE A 363 -19.46 0.85 -21.62
C PHE A 363 -18.06 0.32 -21.32
N CYS A 364 -17.66 0.37 -20.06
CA CYS A 364 -16.41 -0.20 -19.56
C CYS A 364 -16.60 -0.82 -18.18
N PHE A 365 -16.03 -2.02 -17.99
CA PHE A 365 -16.07 -2.80 -16.76
C PHE A 365 -14.68 -3.37 -16.47
N CYS A 366 -14.40 -3.60 -15.18
CA CYS A 366 -13.17 -4.24 -14.71
C CYS A 366 -13.42 -4.87 -13.34
N ASN A 367 -12.63 -5.86 -12.96
CA ASN A 367 -12.55 -6.32 -11.57
C ASN A 367 -11.31 -5.75 -10.86
N SER A 368 -11.16 -6.03 -9.56
CA SER A 368 -9.94 -5.71 -8.81
C SER A 368 -9.70 -6.74 -7.71
N ASP A 369 -8.56 -6.69 -7.03
CA ASP A 369 -8.37 -7.46 -5.79
C ASP A 369 -9.47 -7.16 -4.77
N SER A 370 -9.82 -8.15 -3.95
CA SER A 370 -10.98 -8.08 -3.06
C SER A 370 -10.89 -6.97 -2.01
N PHE A 371 -11.89 -6.08 -1.99
CA PHE A 371 -12.07 -5.04 -0.98
C PHE A 371 -13.47 -5.02 -0.37
N VAL A 372 -14.49 -5.49 -1.10
CA VAL A 372 -15.90 -5.30 -0.79
C VAL A 372 -16.52 -6.60 -0.34
N ARG A 373 -17.28 -6.58 0.76
CA ARG A 373 -18.06 -7.76 1.18
C ARG A 373 -19.32 -7.95 0.35
N LEU A 374 -19.88 -9.16 0.40
CA LEU A 374 -21.25 -9.39 -0.03
C LEU A 374 -22.25 -8.77 0.96
N HIS A 375 -23.51 -8.65 0.55
CA HIS A 375 -24.60 -8.29 1.45
C HIS A 375 -24.77 -9.36 2.53
N GLY A 376 -24.71 -8.96 3.81
CA GLY A 376 -24.67 -9.86 4.96
C GLY A 376 -23.36 -10.66 5.12
N GLY A 377 -22.34 -10.40 4.29
CA GLY A 377 -21.06 -11.10 4.36
C GLY A 377 -20.11 -10.51 5.42
N ALA A 378 -19.14 -11.32 5.84
CA ALA A 378 -18.08 -10.93 6.80
C ALA A 378 -16.66 -11.13 6.23
N ALA A 379 -16.53 -11.14 4.91
CA ALA A 379 -15.26 -11.30 4.22
C ALA A 379 -15.22 -10.46 2.95
N LYS A 380 -14.03 -9.97 2.59
CA LYS A 380 -13.78 -9.34 1.29
C LYS A 380 -14.03 -10.38 0.20
N PHE A 381 -14.79 -10.00 -0.82
CA PHE A 381 -15.20 -10.90 -1.89
C PHE A 381 -14.94 -10.27 -3.26
N HIS A 382 -15.71 -9.24 -3.63
CA HIS A 382 -15.47 -8.49 -4.86
C HIS A 382 -14.41 -7.43 -4.65
N GLY A 383 -13.76 -7.03 -5.74
CA GLY A 383 -13.10 -5.75 -5.83
C GLY A 383 -14.10 -4.59 -5.77
N THR A 384 -13.60 -3.36 -5.99
CA THR A 384 -14.49 -2.19 -6.14
C THR A 384 -15.22 -2.17 -7.49
N ASN A 385 -14.86 -3.10 -8.38
CA ASN A 385 -15.52 -3.52 -9.61
C ASN A 385 -16.34 -2.41 -10.27
N PRO A 386 -15.68 -1.44 -10.94
CA PRO A 386 -16.36 -0.28 -11.48
C PRO A 386 -17.29 -0.63 -12.65
N ILE A 387 -18.27 0.25 -12.85
CA ILE A 387 -19.14 0.30 -14.03
C ILE A 387 -19.07 1.72 -14.57
N SER A 388 -18.72 1.84 -15.86
CA SER A 388 -18.80 3.11 -16.56
C SER A 388 -19.61 3.02 -17.83
N MET A 389 -20.38 4.07 -18.10
CA MET A 389 -21.15 4.27 -19.33
C MET A 389 -21.03 5.73 -19.76
N ALA A 390 -20.81 5.97 -21.05
CA ALA A 390 -20.85 7.30 -21.62
C ALA A 390 -21.59 7.35 -22.96
N GLY A 391 -22.37 8.41 -23.19
CA GLY A 391 -23.11 8.60 -24.43
C GLY A 391 -23.01 10.04 -24.94
N PRO A 392 -22.91 10.25 -26.27
CA PRO A 392 -22.82 11.57 -26.86
C PRO A 392 -24.10 12.39 -26.65
N ALA A 393 -23.95 13.66 -26.27
CA ALA A 393 -25.08 14.60 -26.09
C ALA A 393 -25.32 15.52 -27.31
N GLY A 394 -24.64 15.23 -28.43
CA GLY A 394 -24.64 16.00 -29.67
C GLY A 394 -23.34 16.80 -29.85
N GLN A 395 -23.18 17.42 -31.02
CA GLN A 395 -21.95 18.09 -31.40
C GLN A 395 -21.58 19.24 -30.44
N GLY A 396 -20.32 19.28 -30.00
CA GLY A 396 -19.79 20.31 -29.11
C GLY A 396 -20.37 20.29 -27.68
N GLN A 397 -21.06 19.21 -27.29
CA GLN A 397 -21.57 19.02 -25.94
C GLN A 397 -20.75 17.96 -25.22
N GLU A 398 -20.47 18.19 -23.93
CA GLU A 398 -19.90 17.15 -23.08
C GLU A 398 -20.83 15.93 -23.04
N PRO A 399 -20.28 14.69 -23.12
CA PRO A 399 -21.07 13.48 -23.05
C PRO A 399 -21.74 13.34 -21.68
N TRP A 400 -22.84 12.59 -21.64
CA TRP A 400 -23.31 12.06 -20.36
C TRP A 400 -22.33 10.98 -19.94
N LEU A 401 -21.72 11.10 -18.76
CA LEU A 401 -20.67 10.20 -18.28
C LEU A 401 -20.99 9.73 -16.87
N PHE A 402 -21.26 8.44 -16.73
CA PHE A 402 -21.42 7.77 -15.46
C PHE A 402 -20.22 6.86 -15.22
N ASP A 403 -19.53 7.04 -14.10
CA ASP A 403 -18.39 6.24 -13.69
C ASP A 403 -18.46 6.06 -12.17
N MET A 404 -18.67 4.81 -11.73
CA MET A 404 -18.84 4.49 -10.31
C MET A 404 -18.16 3.17 -9.94
N ALA A 405 -17.62 3.12 -8.72
CA ALA A 405 -17.38 1.85 -8.04
C ALA A 405 -18.71 1.22 -7.62
N THR A 406 -18.78 -0.11 -7.54
CA THR A 406 -19.98 -0.82 -7.05
C THR A 406 -20.05 -0.91 -5.52
N SER A 407 -18.99 -0.49 -4.82
CA SER A 407 -19.00 -0.17 -3.40
C SER A 407 -19.59 1.22 -3.12
N ALA A 408 -20.07 1.44 -1.90
CA ALA A 408 -20.67 2.73 -1.52
C ALA A 408 -19.66 3.89 -1.55
N ILE A 409 -18.39 3.61 -1.23
CA ILE A 409 -17.25 4.55 -1.34
C ILE A 409 -16.03 3.79 -1.88
N PRO A 410 -15.03 4.48 -2.47
CA PRO A 410 -13.74 3.88 -2.78
C PRO A 410 -12.88 3.70 -1.52
N PHE A 411 -11.95 2.72 -1.52
CA PHE A 411 -11.10 2.43 -0.36
C PHE A 411 -10.23 3.62 0.06
N ASN A 412 -9.79 4.45 -0.88
CA ASN A 412 -9.00 5.64 -0.59
C ASN A 412 -9.76 6.65 0.29
N LYS A 413 -11.10 6.64 0.28
CA LYS A 413 -11.90 7.47 1.20
C LYS A 413 -11.75 7.01 2.65
N VAL A 414 -11.64 5.69 2.88
CA VAL A 414 -11.34 5.12 4.19
C VAL A 414 -9.96 5.55 4.66
N GLN A 415 -8.95 5.44 3.80
CA GLN A 415 -7.58 5.87 4.13
C GLN A 415 -7.50 7.37 4.46
N LEU A 416 -8.19 8.21 3.68
CA LEU A 416 -8.25 9.65 3.94
C LEU A 416 -8.93 9.94 5.28
N SER A 417 -10.07 9.30 5.55
CA SER A 417 -10.78 9.45 6.83
C SER A 417 -9.92 9.01 8.03
N ARG A 418 -9.12 7.94 7.91
CA ARG A 418 -8.13 7.56 8.94
C ARG A 418 -7.10 8.67 9.17
N ALA A 419 -6.50 9.17 8.09
CA ALA A 419 -5.46 10.19 8.18
C ALA A 419 -5.96 11.50 8.79
N LEU A 420 -7.22 11.86 8.52
CA LEU A 420 -7.85 13.08 9.03
C LEU A 420 -8.53 12.90 10.39
N GLY A 421 -8.68 11.66 10.89
CA GLY A 421 -9.45 11.36 12.10
C GLY A 421 -10.94 11.71 11.96
N ILE A 422 -11.52 11.59 10.76
CA ILE A 422 -12.92 11.92 10.48
C ILE A 422 -13.71 10.64 10.24
N GLU A 423 -14.90 10.54 10.84
CA GLU A 423 -15.80 9.40 10.67
C GLU A 423 -16.20 9.17 9.19
N LEU A 424 -16.41 7.90 8.86
CA LEU A 424 -17.00 7.47 7.60
C LEU A 424 -18.52 7.67 7.63
N PRO A 425 -19.15 7.94 6.48
CA PRO A 425 -20.59 7.86 6.39
C PRO A 425 -21.07 6.45 6.77
N ALA A 426 -22.24 6.38 7.41
CA ALA A 426 -22.86 5.10 7.76
C ALA A 426 -23.01 4.19 6.53
N ASP A 427 -22.98 2.87 6.76
CA ASP A 427 -23.17 1.83 5.75
C ASP A 427 -22.17 1.82 4.58
N THR A 428 -20.98 2.41 4.76
CA THR A 428 -19.96 2.46 3.71
C THR A 428 -18.81 1.48 3.89
N ALA A 429 -18.56 1.03 5.13
CA ALA A 429 -17.51 0.08 5.46
C ALA A 429 -17.92 -0.82 6.63
N SER A 430 -17.23 -1.95 6.79
CA SER A 430 -17.48 -2.92 7.85
C SER A 430 -16.17 -3.40 8.49
N ASN A 431 -16.25 -3.81 9.77
CA ASN A 431 -15.15 -4.47 10.48
C ASN A 431 -14.94 -5.91 9.98
N GLY A 432 -13.99 -6.63 10.59
CA GLY A 432 -13.70 -8.02 10.24
C GLY A 432 -14.82 -9.01 10.53
N GLN A 433 -15.86 -8.63 11.27
CA GLN A 433 -17.05 -9.44 11.56
C GLN A 433 -18.21 -9.14 10.59
N GLY A 434 -18.03 -8.21 9.64
CA GLY A 434 -19.06 -7.80 8.68
C GLY A 434 -20.05 -6.75 9.21
N GLU A 435 -19.84 -6.24 10.43
CA GLU A 435 -20.68 -5.21 11.04
C GLU A 435 -20.28 -3.84 10.49
N ASN A 436 -21.27 -3.01 10.14
CA ASN A 436 -20.99 -1.67 9.61
C ASN A 436 -20.38 -0.77 10.69
N VAL A 437 -19.32 -0.05 10.33
CA VAL A 437 -18.60 0.86 11.23
C VAL A 437 -18.41 2.23 10.58
N THR A 438 -18.49 3.28 11.39
CA THR A 438 -18.17 4.66 10.99
C THR A 438 -16.74 5.03 11.37
N ASP A 439 -16.15 4.40 12.39
CA ASP A 439 -14.75 4.60 12.72
C ASP A 439 -13.86 4.03 11.59
N PRO A 440 -13.12 4.89 10.86
CA PRO A 440 -12.25 4.43 9.79
C PRO A 440 -11.14 3.51 10.30
N ALA A 441 -10.72 3.60 11.57
CA ALA A 441 -9.72 2.71 12.16
C ALA A 441 -10.22 1.27 12.29
N LEU A 442 -11.53 1.05 12.45
CA LEU A 442 -12.17 -0.27 12.53
C LEU A 442 -12.52 -0.87 11.17
N ALA A 443 -12.66 -0.06 10.12
CA ALA A 443 -13.02 -0.52 8.78
C ALA A 443 -11.99 -1.51 8.20
N GLU A 444 -12.42 -2.71 7.80
CA GLU A 444 -11.55 -3.72 7.18
C GLU A 444 -11.95 -4.03 5.75
N MET A 445 -13.24 -3.92 5.45
CA MET A 445 -13.83 -4.15 4.13
C MET A 445 -14.82 -3.03 3.79
N LEU A 446 -15.02 -2.78 2.51
CA LEU A 446 -16.04 -1.86 2.02
C LEU A 446 -17.41 -2.55 1.98
N ALA A 447 -18.47 -1.76 2.17
CA ALA A 447 -19.83 -2.21 1.96
C ALA A 447 -20.25 -2.00 0.48
N PRO A 448 -21.05 -2.91 -0.08
CA PRO A 448 -21.62 -2.72 -1.42
C PRO A 448 -22.62 -1.55 -1.42
N LEU A 449 -22.75 -0.85 -2.55
CA LEU A 449 -23.70 0.24 -2.70
C LEU A 449 -25.14 -0.22 -2.39
N GLY A 450 -25.85 0.55 -1.56
CA GLY A 450 -27.27 0.35 -1.29
C GLY A 450 -27.65 0.21 0.19
N GLY A 451 -26.68 0.21 1.11
CA GLY A 451 -26.94 0.12 2.56
C GLY A 451 -27.69 -1.16 2.92
N GLU A 452 -28.88 -1.02 3.52
CA GLU A 452 -29.81 -2.14 3.77
C GLU A 452 -30.16 -2.92 2.50
N PHE A 453 -30.16 -2.27 1.34
CA PHE A 453 -30.36 -2.90 0.03
C PHE A 453 -29.05 -3.21 -0.70
N GLY A 454 -27.95 -3.36 0.05
CA GLY A 454 -26.60 -3.59 -0.48
C GLY A 454 -26.44 -4.83 -1.36
N TYR A 455 -27.41 -5.75 -1.36
CA TYR A 455 -27.46 -6.87 -2.31
C TYR A 455 -27.54 -6.38 -3.77
N LYS A 456 -28.05 -5.16 -4.02
CA LYS A 456 -28.05 -4.54 -5.36
C LYS A 456 -26.64 -4.15 -5.80
N GLY A 457 -25.89 -3.46 -4.95
CA GLY A 457 -24.49 -3.12 -5.22
C GLY A 457 -23.62 -4.37 -5.38
N ALA A 458 -23.84 -5.40 -4.57
CA ALA A 458 -23.16 -6.68 -4.71
C ALA A 458 -23.52 -7.39 -6.03
N GLY A 459 -24.77 -7.30 -6.48
CA GLY A 459 -25.21 -7.80 -7.78
C GLY A 459 -24.57 -7.04 -8.95
N LEU A 460 -24.47 -5.71 -8.86
CA LEU A 460 -23.77 -4.88 -9.84
C LEU A 460 -22.28 -5.24 -9.92
N ALA A 461 -21.62 -5.44 -8.77
CA ALA A 461 -20.23 -5.90 -8.71
C ALA A 461 -20.05 -7.27 -9.40
N GLY A 462 -21.03 -8.16 -9.27
CA GLY A 462 -21.07 -9.46 -9.95
C GLY A 462 -21.19 -9.35 -11.47
N ILE A 463 -21.91 -8.36 -12.00
CA ILE A 463 -21.96 -8.10 -13.46
C ILE A 463 -20.56 -7.74 -13.96
N SER A 464 -19.88 -6.79 -13.30
CA SER A 464 -18.51 -6.42 -13.66
C SER A 464 -17.55 -7.61 -13.52
N GLU A 465 -17.69 -8.44 -12.48
CA GLU A 465 -16.88 -9.64 -12.27
C GLU A 465 -17.07 -10.67 -13.40
N ILE A 466 -18.31 -10.96 -13.80
CA ILE A 466 -18.58 -11.94 -14.86
C ILE A 466 -18.00 -11.45 -16.19
N LEU A 467 -18.20 -10.17 -16.52
CA LEU A 467 -17.70 -9.58 -17.76
C LEU A 467 -16.16 -9.47 -17.79
N SER A 468 -15.54 -9.25 -16.63
CA SER A 468 -14.10 -8.98 -16.53
C SER A 468 -13.27 -10.21 -16.17
N SER A 469 -13.89 -11.29 -15.66
CA SER A 469 -13.17 -12.50 -15.22
C SER A 469 -13.64 -13.71 -16.02
N ALA A 470 -14.93 -14.06 -15.91
CA ALA A 470 -15.45 -15.29 -16.51
C ALA A 470 -15.41 -15.26 -18.04
N LEU A 471 -15.75 -14.12 -18.64
CA LEU A 471 -15.78 -13.98 -20.11
C LEU A 471 -14.38 -13.98 -20.75
N PRO A 472 -13.37 -13.26 -20.23
CA PRO A 472 -12.01 -13.31 -20.76
C PRO A 472 -11.16 -14.50 -20.25
N GLY A 473 -11.64 -15.24 -19.25
CA GLY A 473 -10.85 -16.26 -18.56
C GLY A 473 -9.73 -15.68 -17.71
N ALA A 474 -10.00 -14.56 -17.04
CA ALA A 474 -9.08 -13.90 -16.11
C ALA A 474 -9.42 -14.27 -14.64
N PRO A 475 -8.48 -14.09 -13.68
CA PRO A 475 -8.70 -14.41 -12.28
C PRO A 475 -9.86 -13.62 -11.66
N LEU A 476 -10.59 -14.25 -10.74
CA LEU A 476 -11.60 -13.60 -9.93
C LEU A 476 -10.98 -12.62 -8.93
N SER A 477 -11.76 -11.66 -8.43
CA SER A 477 -11.30 -10.67 -7.44
C SER A 477 -10.50 -11.26 -6.25
N PHE A 478 -10.94 -12.40 -5.72
CA PHE A 478 -10.29 -13.06 -4.57
C PHE A 478 -9.09 -13.94 -4.95
N GLU A 479 -8.82 -14.11 -6.25
CA GLU A 479 -7.68 -14.82 -6.81
C GLU A 479 -6.58 -13.84 -7.27
N LEU A 480 -6.93 -12.57 -7.48
CA LEU A 480 -6.00 -11.54 -7.91
C LEU A 480 -4.97 -11.19 -6.81
N PRO A 481 -3.68 -11.06 -7.16
CA PRO A 481 -2.70 -10.44 -6.29
C PRO A 481 -3.10 -8.99 -5.95
N GLY A 482 -2.74 -8.54 -4.74
CA GLY A 482 -3.00 -7.18 -4.30
C GLY A 482 -2.35 -6.13 -5.21
N MET A 483 -2.97 -4.96 -5.34
CA MET A 483 -2.39 -3.88 -6.17
C MET A 483 -1.09 -3.33 -5.59
N VAL A 484 -1.03 -3.15 -4.26
CA VAL A 484 0.13 -2.64 -3.54
C VAL A 484 0.64 -3.75 -2.62
N THR A 485 1.75 -4.35 -3.01
CA THR A 485 2.40 -5.50 -2.36
C THR A 485 3.92 -5.33 -2.43
N GLY A 486 4.66 -6.09 -1.61
CA GLY A 486 6.13 -6.14 -1.73
C GLY A 486 6.59 -6.75 -3.06
N ASP A 487 5.78 -7.64 -3.63
CA ASP A 487 5.96 -8.16 -4.98
C ASP A 487 5.47 -7.14 -6.03
N MET A 488 6.43 -6.64 -6.80
CA MET A 488 6.22 -5.75 -7.94
C MET A 488 6.84 -6.34 -9.22
N THR A 489 7.08 -7.65 -9.25
CA THR A 489 7.63 -8.38 -10.41
C THR A 489 6.60 -9.31 -11.05
N THR A 490 5.69 -9.90 -10.26
CA THR A 490 4.67 -10.83 -10.78
C THR A 490 3.49 -10.08 -11.41
N PRO A 491 3.17 -10.33 -12.70
CA PRO A 491 1.97 -9.76 -13.34
C PRO A 491 0.68 -10.17 -12.65
N ARG A 492 -0.29 -9.26 -12.60
CA ARG A 492 -1.56 -9.49 -11.89
C ARG A 492 -2.58 -10.28 -12.72
N GLY A 493 -2.48 -10.23 -14.05
CA GLY A 493 -3.39 -10.91 -14.95
C GLY A 493 -4.84 -10.41 -14.91
N LEU A 494 -5.08 -9.13 -14.54
CA LEU A 494 -6.43 -8.55 -14.46
C LEU A 494 -7.19 -8.73 -15.77
N GLY A 495 -8.51 -8.81 -15.68
CA GLY A 495 -9.37 -8.74 -16.84
C GLY A 495 -10.28 -7.51 -16.82
N ALA A 496 -10.81 -7.19 -17.99
CA ALA A 496 -11.68 -6.04 -18.21
C ALA A 496 -12.59 -6.31 -19.41
N PHE A 497 -13.58 -5.44 -19.60
CA PHE A 497 -14.52 -5.55 -20.71
C PHE A 497 -14.92 -4.17 -21.21
N VAL A 498 -14.98 -4.01 -22.54
CA VAL A 498 -15.51 -2.80 -23.19
C VAL A 498 -16.57 -3.16 -24.21
N MET A 499 -17.55 -2.29 -24.36
CA MET A 499 -18.63 -2.47 -25.32
C MET A 499 -19.05 -1.14 -25.92
N ALA A 500 -19.28 -1.12 -27.23
CA ALA A 500 -19.73 0.04 -27.98
C ALA A 500 -21.01 -0.29 -28.77
N PHE A 501 -21.92 0.66 -28.86
CA PHE A 501 -23.13 0.59 -29.68
C PHE A 501 -23.21 1.81 -30.59
N ASP A 502 -23.55 1.58 -31.86
CA ASP A 502 -23.80 2.66 -32.81
C ASP A 502 -25.25 3.12 -32.75
N PRO A 503 -25.55 4.34 -32.28
CA PRO A 503 -26.91 4.86 -32.28
C PRO A 503 -27.58 4.81 -33.66
N ALA A 504 -26.82 4.88 -34.75
CA ALA A 504 -27.32 4.77 -36.13
C ALA A 504 -27.93 3.39 -36.44
N ALA A 505 -27.50 2.32 -35.75
CA ALA A 505 -28.07 0.99 -35.88
C ALA A 505 -29.38 0.81 -35.08
N PHE A 506 -29.77 1.80 -34.27
CA PHE A 506 -30.99 1.80 -33.47
C PHE A 506 -31.92 2.94 -33.89
N ALA A 507 -32.24 3.87 -32.99
CA ALA A 507 -33.16 4.97 -33.25
C ALA A 507 -32.57 6.09 -34.13
N GLY A 508 -31.27 6.04 -34.45
CA GLY A 508 -30.55 7.10 -35.16
C GLY A 508 -29.82 8.06 -34.23
N PHE A 509 -28.69 8.59 -34.68
CA PHE A 509 -27.82 9.49 -33.91
C PHE A 509 -28.51 10.76 -33.41
N GLU A 510 -29.26 11.45 -34.27
CA GLU A 510 -29.98 12.69 -33.91
C GLU A 510 -31.08 12.43 -32.86
N VAL A 511 -31.82 11.33 -33.00
CA VAL A 511 -32.87 10.95 -32.05
C VAL A 511 -32.26 10.59 -30.69
N PHE A 512 -31.16 9.83 -30.71
CA PHE A 512 -30.43 9.44 -29.50
C PHE A 512 -29.88 10.66 -28.76
N THR A 513 -29.08 11.49 -29.42
CA THR A 513 -28.45 12.67 -28.80
C THR A 513 -29.49 13.71 -28.35
N GLY A 514 -30.55 13.92 -29.14
CA GLY A 514 -31.67 14.79 -28.76
C GLY A 514 -32.44 14.29 -27.54
N THR A 515 -32.60 12.97 -27.39
CA THR A 515 -33.23 12.37 -26.20
C THR A 515 -32.33 12.47 -24.98
N LEU A 516 -31.04 12.17 -25.12
CA LEU A 516 -30.08 12.26 -24.02
C LEU A 516 -29.94 13.70 -23.51
N ARG A 517 -29.96 14.70 -24.41
CA ARG A 517 -29.98 16.12 -24.05
C ARG A 517 -31.22 16.49 -23.26
N ARG A 518 -32.42 16.14 -23.75
CA ARG A 518 -33.69 16.40 -23.03
C ARG A 518 -33.69 15.75 -21.65
N TYR A 519 -33.19 14.52 -21.53
CA TYR A 519 -33.08 13.82 -20.24
C TYR A 519 -32.13 14.55 -19.27
N ARG A 520 -30.93 14.91 -19.73
CA ARG A 520 -29.94 15.67 -18.95
C ARG A 520 -30.49 17.02 -18.48
N ASP A 521 -31.15 17.75 -19.38
CA ASP A 521 -31.71 19.07 -19.07
C ASP A 521 -32.88 18.93 -18.08
N ALA A 522 -33.69 17.88 -18.20
CA ALA A 522 -34.75 17.56 -17.23
C ALA A 522 -34.20 17.21 -15.83
N ILE A 523 -33.06 16.49 -15.74
CA ILE A 523 -32.38 16.25 -14.46
C ILE A 523 -31.99 17.57 -13.80
N ARG A 524 -31.30 18.45 -14.54
CA ARG A 524 -30.81 19.73 -14.03
C ARG A 524 -31.94 20.69 -13.64
N ALA A 525 -33.07 20.62 -14.31
CA ALA A 525 -34.26 21.41 -13.99
C ALA A 525 -35.10 20.83 -12.83
N SER A 526 -34.77 19.62 -12.35
CA SER A 526 -35.49 18.98 -11.26
C SER A 526 -35.36 19.79 -9.97
N ARG A 527 -36.44 19.85 -9.18
CA ARG A 527 -36.45 20.55 -7.90
C ARG A 527 -35.49 19.87 -6.93
N ALA A 528 -34.47 20.60 -6.49
CA ALA A 528 -33.56 20.14 -5.45
C ALA A 528 -34.21 20.20 -4.06
N ALA A 529 -33.75 19.34 -3.15
CA ALA A 529 -34.01 19.48 -1.72
C ALA A 529 -33.35 20.76 -1.18
N GLN A 530 -33.80 21.25 -0.02
CA GLN A 530 -33.24 22.45 0.58
C GLN A 530 -31.74 22.28 0.85
N GLY A 531 -30.92 23.19 0.29
CA GLY A 531 -29.46 23.16 0.44
C GLY A 531 -28.74 22.12 -0.44
N ALA A 532 -29.46 21.40 -1.30
CA ALA A 532 -28.89 20.44 -2.24
C ALA A 532 -28.87 20.99 -3.67
N GLU A 533 -28.06 20.38 -4.53
CA GLU A 533 -28.01 20.61 -5.97
C GLU A 533 -28.29 19.29 -6.70
N VAL A 534 -29.10 19.33 -7.74
CA VAL A 534 -29.34 18.17 -8.62
C VAL A 534 -28.44 18.31 -9.84
N MET A 535 -27.75 17.23 -10.19
CA MET A 535 -26.78 17.20 -11.28
C MET A 535 -26.93 15.92 -12.10
N ALA A 536 -26.65 16.00 -13.40
CA ALA A 536 -26.54 14.83 -14.25
C ALA A 536 -25.15 14.17 -14.07
N ALA A 537 -25.04 12.89 -14.44
CA ALA A 537 -23.76 12.20 -14.42
C ALA A 537 -22.74 12.92 -15.32
N GLY A 538 -21.57 13.24 -14.75
CA GLY A 538 -20.48 13.98 -15.39
C GLY A 538 -20.50 15.49 -15.11
N ASP A 539 -21.61 16.09 -14.66
CA ASP A 539 -21.70 17.54 -14.46
C ASP A 539 -20.65 18.08 -13.48
N ARG A 540 -20.42 17.35 -12.37
CA ARG A 540 -19.39 17.68 -11.38
C ARG A 540 -17.99 17.62 -12.00
N GLU A 541 -17.72 16.57 -12.76
CA GLU A 541 -16.45 16.33 -13.44
C GLU A 541 -16.17 17.40 -14.52
N TRP A 542 -17.18 17.82 -15.28
CA TRP A 542 -17.05 18.87 -16.30
C TRP A 542 -16.79 20.25 -15.69
N ALA A 543 -17.44 20.57 -14.58
CA ALA A 543 -17.18 21.80 -13.83
C ALA A 543 -15.74 21.83 -13.30
N GLU A 544 -15.29 20.70 -12.74
CA GLU A 544 -13.92 20.54 -12.24
C GLU A 544 -12.88 20.60 -13.37
N GLY A 545 -13.17 19.99 -14.53
CA GLY A 545 -12.33 20.07 -15.73
C GLY A 545 -12.10 21.50 -16.20
N LYS A 546 -13.15 22.32 -16.25
CA LYS A 546 -13.03 23.75 -16.58
C LYS A 546 -12.18 24.49 -15.56
N ARG A 547 -12.33 24.19 -14.27
CA ARG A 547 -11.54 24.80 -13.20
C ARG A 547 -10.05 24.44 -13.33
N ARG A 548 -9.74 23.15 -13.52
CA ARG A 548 -8.35 22.64 -13.62
C ARG A 548 -7.64 23.06 -14.90
N ALA A 549 -8.38 23.24 -16.00
CA ALA A 549 -7.81 23.81 -17.22
C ALA A 549 -7.22 25.21 -17.00
N LEU A 550 -7.80 26.00 -16.09
CA LEU A 550 -7.34 27.35 -15.74
C LEU A 550 -6.32 27.36 -14.59
N GLN A 551 -6.53 26.51 -13.57
CA GLN A 551 -5.82 26.59 -12.29
C GLN A 551 -4.77 25.50 -12.05
N GLY A 552 -4.64 24.55 -12.98
CA GLY A 552 -3.85 23.34 -12.79
C GLY A 552 -4.51 22.30 -11.89
N MET A 553 -3.98 21.08 -11.95
CA MET A 553 -4.35 19.98 -11.06
C MET A 553 -3.54 20.07 -9.76
N THR A 554 -4.08 19.44 -8.72
CA THR A 554 -3.45 19.39 -7.40
C THR A 554 -2.76 18.04 -7.22
N LEU A 555 -1.48 18.04 -6.88
CA LEU A 555 -0.71 16.83 -6.59
C LEU A 555 -0.26 16.85 -5.13
N ASP A 556 -0.44 15.73 -4.42
CA ASP A 556 0.02 15.62 -3.04
C ASP A 556 1.55 15.58 -2.97
N GLN A 557 2.09 16.05 -1.84
CA GLN A 557 3.53 16.22 -1.67
C GLN A 557 4.29 14.88 -1.77
N THR A 558 3.70 13.78 -1.32
CA THR A 558 4.31 12.44 -1.41
C THR A 558 4.49 12.03 -2.87
N ALA A 559 3.49 12.27 -3.72
CA ALA A 559 3.62 12.05 -5.15
C ALA A 559 4.66 12.97 -5.80
N VAL A 560 4.69 14.26 -5.44
CA VAL A 560 5.71 15.22 -5.94
C VAL A 560 7.12 14.73 -5.62
N GLU A 561 7.38 14.34 -4.37
CA GLU A 561 8.68 13.86 -3.91
C GLU A 561 9.09 12.55 -4.58
N ALA A 562 8.14 11.61 -4.75
CA ALA A 562 8.40 10.37 -5.46
C ALA A 562 8.78 10.60 -6.93
N LEU A 563 8.09 11.53 -7.61
CA LEU A 563 8.40 11.88 -8.99
C LEU A 563 9.71 12.66 -9.12
N ALA A 564 10.04 13.54 -8.16
CA ALA A 564 11.31 14.24 -8.12
C ALA A 564 12.49 13.28 -7.95
N ARG A 565 12.39 12.32 -7.01
CA ARG A 565 13.39 11.26 -6.83
C ARG A 565 13.56 10.43 -8.10
N PHE A 566 12.45 10.01 -8.72
CA PHE A 566 12.52 9.29 -9.99
C PHE A 566 13.25 10.10 -11.07
N ALA A 567 12.99 11.42 -11.13
CA ALA A 567 13.62 12.30 -12.10
C ALA A 567 15.15 12.38 -11.91
N GLU A 568 15.60 12.52 -10.66
CA GLU A 568 17.02 12.51 -10.28
C GLU A 568 17.68 11.17 -10.62
N ASP A 569 17.08 10.06 -10.21
CA ASP A 569 17.62 8.71 -10.42
C ASP A 569 17.78 8.35 -11.90
N ASN A 570 16.97 8.95 -12.78
CA ASN A 570 16.94 8.65 -14.21
C ASN A 570 17.47 9.80 -15.09
N GLY A 571 17.97 10.88 -14.50
CA GLY A 571 18.55 12.02 -15.24
C GLY A 571 17.58 12.74 -16.17
N ILE A 572 16.29 12.80 -15.83
CA ILE A 572 15.27 13.55 -16.60
C ILE A 572 14.94 14.89 -15.93
N PRO A 573 14.42 15.89 -16.66
CA PRO A 573 14.05 17.18 -16.07
C PRO A 573 13.01 17.02 -14.94
N PRO A 574 13.13 17.78 -13.84
CA PRO A 574 12.17 17.72 -12.74
C PRO A 574 10.79 18.23 -13.18
N LEU A 575 9.75 17.79 -12.47
CA LEU A 575 8.38 18.23 -12.72
C LEU A 575 8.23 19.73 -12.44
N GLU A 576 7.78 20.48 -13.45
CA GLU A 576 7.47 21.91 -13.33
C GLU A 576 6.18 22.09 -12.50
N VAL A 577 6.32 22.66 -11.30
CA VAL A 577 5.20 23.06 -10.44
C VAL A 577 4.91 24.55 -10.59
N VAL A 578 3.63 24.92 -10.56
CA VAL A 578 3.19 26.31 -10.51
C VAL A 578 3.36 26.78 -9.05
N GLY A 579 4.20 27.79 -8.82
CA GLY A 579 4.46 28.36 -7.49
C GLY A 579 3.15 28.71 -6.76
N GLY A 580 3.09 28.31 -5.48
CA GLY A 580 1.92 28.44 -4.61
C GLY A 580 1.53 29.86 -4.24
#